data_AF-A0A0R1YXZ3-F1
#
_entry.id   AF-A0A0R1YXZ3-F1
#
_cell.length_a   1.000
_cell.length_b   1.000
_cell.length_c   1.000
_cell.angle_alpha   90.00
_cell.angle_beta   90.00
_cell.angle_gamma   90.00
#
_symmetry.space_group_name_H-M   'P 1'
#
loop_
_entity.id
_entity.type
_entity.pdbx_description
1 polymer ?
#
loop_
_entity_poly.entity_id
_entity_poly.type
_entity_poly.pdbx_seq_one_letter_code
_entity_poly.pdbx_strand_id
1 'polypeptide(L)'
;MFIEKISNLHIEDDKKNHWVSIPIADDQEDIQVTIGMNFFNLRTHSHYFTNVTISDEENKSIIINAPSPFEAVSKNNRDFTSMGMYYSPKIPAVPGNYMITVNLFDAHKQILDSQSTYFKLNKKSGDSNGKH
;
A
#
# COMPACT_ATOMS: atom_id res chain seq x y z
N MET A 1 -1.51 -7.81 -23.83
CA MET A 1 -1.16 -8.63 -22.65
C MET A 1 -2.08 -8.17 -21.53
N PHE A 2 -2.92 -9.06 -20.99
CA PHE A 2 -3.86 -8.74 -19.92
C PHE A 2 -3.24 -9.16 -18.59
N ILE A 3 -3.09 -8.22 -17.66
CA ILE A 3 -2.69 -8.50 -16.27
C ILE A 3 -4.00 -8.68 -15.49
N GLU A 4 -4.25 -9.88 -15.01
CA GLU A 4 -5.38 -10.15 -14.13
C GLU A 4 -4.97 -9.85 -12.68
N LYS A 5 -5.70 -8.91 -12.05
CA LYS A 5 -5.44 -8.39 -10.70
C LYS A 5 -6.33 -9.16 -9.73
N ILE A 6 -5.74 -9.95 -8.82
CA ILE A 6 -6.48 -10.53 -7.68
C ILE A 6 -6.02 -9.80 -6.43
N SER A 7 -6.77 -8.75 -6.08
CA SER A 7 -6.57 -7.95 -4.88
C SER A 7 -7.25 -8.64 -3.70
N ASN A 8 -6.51 -9.00 -2.64
CA ASN A 8 -7.14 -9.33 -1.34
C ASN A 8 -7.57 -8.07 -0.55
N LEU A 9 -7.60 -6.92 -1.23
CA LEU A 9 -8.40 -5.74 -0.89
C LEU A 9 -8.93 -5.18 -2.21
N HIS A 10 -10.13 -5.61 -2.60
CA HIS A 10 -10.83 -5.07 -3.76
C HIS A 10 -11.54 -3.78 -3.33
N ILE A 11 -10.94 -2.62 -3.62
CA ILE A 11 -11.66 -1.34 -3.62
C ILE A 11 -11.86 -0.96 -5.09
N GLU A 12 -12.81 -1.62 -5.74
CA GLU A 12 -13.48 -1.03 -6.90
C GLU A 12 -14.54 -0.08 -6.37
N ASP A 13 -14.36 1.22 -6.57
CA ASP A 13 -15.34 2.06 -7.28
C ASP A 13 -14.69 3.43 -7.52
N ASP A 14 -14.47 3.73 -8.81
CA ASP A 14 -13.93 4.98 -9.36
C ASP A 14 -14.78 6.22 -9.01
N LYS A 15 -15.83 6.09 -8.17
CA LYS A 15 -16.72 7.18 -7.73
C LYS A 15 -17.22 7.12 -6.28
N LYS A 16 -16.81 6.15 -5.45
CA LYS A 16 -17.25 6.05 -4.04
C LYS A 16 -16.12 5.60 -3.13
N ASN A 17 -15.29 6.56 -2.71
CA ASN A 17 -14.18 6.33 -1.80
C ASN A 17 -14.65 5.70 -0.47
N HIS A 18 -14.53 4.39 -0.33
CA HIS A 18 -14.61 3.72 0.96
C HIS A 18 -13.26 3.88 1.67
N TRP A 19 -13.09 5.03 2.34
CA TRP A 19 -11.93 5.27 3.20
C TRP A 19 -12.01 4.33 4.39
N VAL A 20 -10.93 3.60 4.67
CA VAL A 20 -10.78 2.96 5.98
C VAL A 20 -10.50 4.08 6.99
N SER A 21 -11.42 4.30 7.94
CA SER A 21 -11.23 5.26 9.03
C SER A 21 -10.58 4.57 10.22
N ILE A 22 -9.43 5.06 10.65
CA ILE A 22 -8.63 4.50 11.73
C ILE A 22 -8.60 5.50 12.89
N PRO A 23 -9.23 5.18 14.03
CA PRO A 23 -9.19 6.03 15.20
C PRO A 23 -7.79 6.03 15.82
N ILE A 24 -7.28 7.21 16.17
CA ILE A 24 -6.01 7.41 16.87
C ILE A 24 -6.26 8.07 18.22
N ALA A 25 -5.48 7.69 19.24
CA ALA A 25 -5.56 8.31 20.55
C ALA A 25 -5.00 9.75 20.54
N ASP A 26 -5.30 10.52 21.58
CA ASP A 26 -4.82 11.90 21.69
C ASP A 26 -3.32 11.98 21.87
N ASP A 27 -2.75 11.06 22.65
CA ASP A 27 -1.33 10.91 23.01
C ASP A 27 -0.54 9.97 22.09
N GLN A 28 -1.18 9.43 21.05
CA GLN A 28 -0.50 8.55 20.09
C GLN A 28 0.41 9.36 19.17
N GLU A 29 1.71 9.04 19.16
CA GLU A 29 2.71 9.72 18.32
C GLU A 29 2.79 9.15 16.90
N ASP A 30 2.76 7.82 16.77
CA ASP A 30 2.87 7.10 15.49
C ASP A 30 1.79 6.03 15.31
N ILE A 31 1.54 5.66 14.05
CA ILE A 31 0.78 4.47 13.69
C ILE A 31 1.65 3.57 12.81
N GLN A 32 1.47 2.26 12.93
CA GLN A 32 2.07 1.30 12.00
C GLN A 32 1.04 0.90 10.94
N VAL A 33 1.33 1.21 9.68
CA VAL A 33 0.50 0.82 8.53
C VAL A 33 1.09 -0.44 7.95
N THR A 34 0.31 -1.53 7.88
CA THR A 34 0.76 -2.79 7.26
C THR A 34 0.22 -2.90 5.84
N ILE A 35 1.13 -3.10 4.88
CA ILE A 35 0.84 -3.18 3.45
C ILE A 35 1.25 -4.56 2.95
N GLY A 36 0.27 -5.35 2.54
CA GLY A 36 0.47 -6.64 1.88
C GLY A 36 -0.04 -6.58 0.45
N MET A 37 0.79 -6.95 -0.53
CA MET A 37 0.38 -6.96 -1.94
C MET A 37 0.95 -8.18 -2.66
N ASN A 38 0.17 -8.74 -3.58
CA ASN A 38 0.60 -9.86 -4.41
C ASN A 38 0.54 -9.44 -5.88
N PHE A 39 1.65 -9.66 -6.58
CA PHE A 39 1.78 -9.51 -8.02
C PHE A 39 1.73 -10.89 -8.66
N PHE A 40 1.05 -11.00 -9.80
CA PHE A 40 0.87 -12.25 -10.53
C PHE A 40 1.40 -12.09 -11.96
N ASN A 41 1.68 -13.21 -12.62
CA ASN A 41 2.13 -13.26 -14.02
C ASN A 41 3.44 -12.50 -14.29
N LEU A 42 4.37 -12.50 -13.33
CA LEU A 42 5.70 -11.93 -13.51
C LEU A 42 6.59 -12.91 -14.27
N ARG A 43 7.34 -12.43 -15.26
CA ARG A 43 8.30 -13.25 -15.99
C ARG A 43 9.43 -13.69 -15.08
N THR A 44 9.78 -14.97 -15.14
CA THR A 44 10.91 -15.51 -14.38
C THR A 44 12.24 -15.04 -14.98
N HIS A 45 13.32 -15.03 -14.19
CA HIS A 45 14.64 -14.50 -14.61
C HIS A 45 14.62 -13.01 -15.01
N SER A 46 13.62 -12.27 -14.55
CA SER A 46 13.54 -10.81 -14.67
C SER A 46 13.71 -10.18 -13.29
N HIS A 47 14.24 -8.95 -13.26
CA HIS A 47 14.32 -8.14 -12.05
C HIS A 47 13.10 -7.24 -11.94
N TYR A 48 12.53 -7.22 -10.74
CA TYR A 48 11.42 -6.34 -10.39
C TYR A 48 11.77 -5.51 -9.17
N PHE A 49 11.21 -4.31 -9.14
CA PHE A 49 11.31 -3.40 -8.02
C PHE A 49 9.92 -2.95 -7.65
N THR A 50 9.69 -2.71 -6.36
CA THR A 50 8.48 -1.99 -5.95
C THR A 50 8.86 -0.65 -5.36
N ASN A 51 7.91 0.28 -5.35
CA ASN A 51 8.01 1.52 -4.60
C ASN A 51 6.70 1.71 -3.86
N VAL A 52 6.78 2.01 -2.57
CA VAL A 52 5.64 2.37 -1.74
C VAL A 52 5.78 3.83 -1.35
N THR A 53 4.80 4.63 -1.77
CA THR A 53 4.64 6.03 -1.37
C THR A 53 3.43 6.17 -0.47
N ILE A 54 3.58 6.88 0.64
CA ILE A 54 2.46 7.36 1.46
C ILE A 54 2.44 8.87 1.39
N SER A 55 1.33 9.47 0.98
CA SER A 55 1.14 10.91 0.90
C SER A 55 -0.07 11.38 1.70
N ASP A 56 -0.02 12.62 2.18
CA ASP A 56 -1.19 13.32 2.73
C ASP A 56 -2.09 13.89 1.61
N GLU A 57 -3.14 14.61 2.02
CA GLU A 57 -4.09 15.27 1.14
C GLU A 57 -3.51 16.42 0.31
N GLU A 58 -2.36 16.97 0.70
CA GLU A 58 -1.61 17.96 -0.07
C GLU A 58 -0.65 17.31 -1.08
N ASN A 59 -0.72 15.97 -1.23
CA ASN A 59 0.20 15.15 -2.01
C ASN A 59 1.66 15.23 -1.53
N LYS A 60 1.90 15.66 -0.29
CA LYS A 60 3.23 15.66 0.28
C LYS A 60 3.60 14.22 0.65
N SER A 61 4.71 13.74 0.10
CA SER A 61 5.21 12.41 0.41
C SER A 61 5.74 12.36 1.84
N ILE A 62 5.17 11.47 2.65
CA ILE A 62 5.55 11.22 4.05
C ILE A 62 6.58 10.10 4.09
N ILE A 63 6.37 9.06 3.28
CA ILE A 63 7.30 7.93 3.15
C ILE A 63 7.44 7.59 1.67
N ILE A 64 8.69 7.35 1.27
CA ILE A 64 9.03 6.74 -0.01
C ILE A 64 9.97 5.59 0.32
N ASN A 65 9.58 4.37 0.01
CA ASN A 65 10.45 3.22 0.11
C ASN A 65 10.51 2.49 -1.22
N ALA A 66 11.70 2.42 -1.81
CA ALA A 66 11.99 1.57 -2.94
C ALA A 66 12.66 0.28 -2.42
N PRO A 67 11.91 -0.79 -2.13
CA PRO A 67 12.53 -2.06 -1.79
C PRO A 67 13.50 -2.54 -2.86
N SER A 68 14.51 -3.26 -2.37
CA SER A 68 15.61 -3.85 -3.15
C SER A 68 15.11 -4.75 -4.30
N PRO A 69 15.93 -4.95 -5.34
CA PRO A 69 15.58 -5.85 -6.45
C PRO A 69 15.18 -7.21 -5.89
N PHE A 70 14.02 -7.69 -6.31
CA PHE A 70 13.63 -9.08 -6.11
C PHE A 70 13.83 -9.81 -7.44
N GLU A 71 14.53 -10.93 -7.40
CA GLU A 71 14.60 -11.84 -8.53
C GLU A 71 13.40 -12.79 -8.46
N ALA A 72 12.60 -12.80 -9.52
CA ALA A 72 11.50 -13.74 -9.68
C ALA A 72 12.07 -15.14 -9.98
N VAL A 73 12.49 -15.88 -8.94
CA VAL A 73 13.05 -17.23 -9.11
C VAL A 73 11.93 -18.26 -9.22
N SER A 74 11.82 -18.91 -10.38
CA SER A 74 10.89 -20.02 -10.62
C SER A 74 11.37 -21.25 -9.86
N LYS A 75 10.51 -21.85 -9.01
CA LYS A 75 10.83 -23.15 -8.41
C LYS A 75 10.62 -24.32 -9.40
N ASN A 76 9.88 -24.11 -10.51
CA ASN A 76 9.29 -25.20 -11.29
C ASN A 76 9.37 -25.02 -12.84
N ASN A 77 10.39 -24.37 -13.41
CA ASN A 77 10.53 -24.14 -14.88
C ASN A 77 9.29 -23.49 -15.55
N ARG A 78 8.52 -22.69 -14.82
CA ARG A 78 7.42 -21.91 -15.41
C ARG A 78 7.95 -20.57 -15.92
N ASP A 79 7.45 -20.12 -17.07
CA ASP A 79 7.75 -18.80 -17.66
C ASP A 79 7.28 -17.63 -16.79
N PHE A 80 6.30 -17.89 -15.92
CA PHE A 80 5.65 -16.91 -15.07
C PHE A 80 5.58 -17.36 -13.60
N THR A 81 5.64 -16.40 -12.70
CA THR A 81 5.53 -16.58 -11.25
C THR A 81 4.70 -15.46 -10.61
N SER A 82 4.49 -15.58 -9.30
CA SER A 82 3.90 -14.56 -8.45
C SER A 82 4.90 -14.08 -7.41
N MET A 83 4.74 -12.84 -6.95
CA MET A 83 5.56 -12.24 -5.92
C MET A 83 4.67 -11.57 -4.88
N GLY A 84 4.94 -11.83 -3.60
CA GLY A 84 4.35 -11.08 -2.50
C GLY A 84 5.29 -9.97 -2.04
N MET A 85 4.72 -8.84 -1.64
CA MET A 85 5.39 -7.75 -0.96
C MET A 85 4.71 -7.52 0.38
N TYR A 86 5.52 -7.36 1.42
CA TYR A 86 5.05 -6.99 2.76
C TYR A 86 5.90 -5.82 3.26
N TYR A 87 5.24 -4.73 3.68
CA TYR A 87 5.90 -3.54 4.19
C TYR A 87 5.06 -2.91 5.30
N SER A 88 5.70 -2.57 6.43
CA SER A 88 4.97 -2.07 7.61
C SER A 88 5.59 -0.81 8.22
N PRO A 89 5.56 0.34 7.51
CA PRO A 89 6.13 1.59 7.98
C PRO A 89 5.36 2.17 9.17
N LYS A 90 6.08 2.98 9.96
CA LYS A 90 5.50 3.89 10.94
C LYS A 90 5.32 5.27 10.34
N ILE A 91 4.13 5.87 10.48
CA ILE A 91 3.85 7.26 10.07
C ILE A 91 3.32 8.06 11.26
N PRO A 92 3.48 9.40 11.26
CA PRO A 92 2.92 10.25 12.31
C PRO A 92 1.41 10.06 12.46
N ALA A 93 0.92 9.99 13.70
CA ALA A 93 -0.50 9.88 14.01
C ALA A 93 -1.20 11.25 13.94
N VAL A 94 -1.14 11.89 12.78
CA VAL A 94 -1.79 13.18 12.53
C VAL A 94 -3.15 12.93 11.88
N PRO A 95 -4.25 13.48 12.41
CA PRO A 95 -5.56 13.38 11.76
C PRO A 95 -5.50 13.93 10.34
N GLY A 96 -6.09 13.20 9.39
CA GLY A 96 -6.02 13.58 7.99
C GLY A 96 -6.39 12.45 7.04
N ASN A 97 -6.42 12.80 5.77
CA ASN A 97 -6.66 11.89 4.67
C ASN A 97 -5.30 11.50 4.05
N TYR A 98 -5.13 10.22 3.76
CA TYR A 98 -3.88 9.68 3.27
C TYR A 98 -4.11 8.76 2.07
N MET A 99 -3.13 8.74 1.17
CA MET A 99 -3.08 7.83 0.04
C MET A 99 -1.82 6.97 0.14
N ILE A 100 -1.98 5.67 -0.11
CA ILE A 100 -0.88 4.73 -0.28
C ILE A 100 -0.84 4.40 -1.76
N THR A 101 0.31 4.60 -2.41
CA THR A 101 0.55 4.18 -3.79
C THR A 101 1.65 3.13 -3.79
N VAL A 102 1.38 2.00 -4.44
CA VAL A 102 2.37 0.95 -4.68
C VAL A 102 2.59 0.81 -6.18
N ASN A 103 3.83 1.00 -6.61
CA ASN A 103 4.24 0.85 -8.00
C ASN A 103 5.11 -0.41 -8.15
N LEU A 104 4.91 -1.15 -9.23
CA LEU A 104 5.80 -2.22 -9.69
C LEU A 104 6.59 -1.70 -10.89
N PHE A 105 7.90 -1.91 -10.87
CA PHE A 105 8.80 -1.56 -11.96
C PHE A 105 9.50 -2.79 -12.51
N ASP A 106 9.85 -2.74 -13.78
CA ASP A 106 10.77 -3.68 -14.40
C ASP A 106 12.25 -3.27 -14.21
N ALA A 107 13.15 -4.07 -14.80
CA ALA A 107 14.59 -3.83 -14.81
C ALA A 107 15.00 -2.48 -15.45
N HIS A 108 14.16 -1.92 -16.32
CA HIS A 108 14.37 -0.65 -17.00
C HIS A 108 13.73 0.53 -16.27
N LYS A 109 13.20 0.31 -15.06
CA LYS A 109 12.46 1.31 -14.25
C LYS A 109 11.18 1.80 -14.93
N GLN A 110 10.59 1.02 -15.82
CA GLN A 110 9.27 1.30 -16.36
C GLN A 110 8.20 0.78 -15.39
N ILE A 111 7.16 1.59 -15.16
CA ILE A 111 6.02 1.18 -14.33
C ILE A 111 5.22 0.12 -15.08
N LEU A 112 5.13 -1.07 -14.51
CA LEU A 112 4.34 -2.19 -15.02
C LEU A 112 2.92 -2.20 -14.42
N ASP A 113 2.80 -1.86 -13.15
CA ASP A 113 1.52 -1.72 -12.46
C ASP A 113 1.61 -0.63 -11.39
N SER A 114 0.47 0.01 -11.12
CA SER A 114 0.32 1.02 -10.07
C SER A 114 -1.03 0.81 -9.39
N GLN A 115 -1.01 0.74 -8.06
CA GLN A 115 -2.19 0.57 -7.23
C GLN A 115 -2.20 1.66 -6.19
N SER A 116 -3.37 2.25 -5.96
CA SER A 116 -3.54 3.23 -4.88
C SER A 116 -4.73 2.87 -4.01
N THR A 117 -4.60 3.14 -2.71
CA THR A 117 -5.67 3.00 -1.73
C THR A 117 -5.66 4.17 -0.75
N TYR A 118 -6.79 4.44 -0.13
CA TYR A 118 -7.01 5.61 0.71
C TYR A 118 -7.42 5.21 2.12
N PHE A 119 -6.88 5.92 3.11
CA PHE A 119 -7.26 5.75 4.51
C PHE A 119 -7.32 7.10 5.20
N LYS A 120 -8.07 7.16 6.31
CA LYS A 120 -8.25 8.36 7.09
C LYS A 120 -7.86 8.10 8.54
N LEU A 121 -7.10 9.02 9.13
CA LEU A 121 -6.83 9.04 10.55
C LEU A 121 -7.76 10.06 11.23
N ASN A 122 -8.44 9.64 12.29
CA ASN A 122 -9.34 10.49 13.05
C ASN A 122 -9.08 10.37 14.55
N LYS A 123 -9.10 11.47 15.29
CA LYS A 123 -9.04 11.39 16.76
C LYS A 123 -10.24 10.58 17.26
N LYS A 124 -9.98 9.70 18.22
CA LYS A 124 -11.04 9.00 18.94
C LYS A 124 -11.82 10.06 19.70
N SER A 125 -13.08 10.27 19.36
CA SER A 125 -13.98 11.10 20.17
C SER A 125 -13.97 10.50 21.57
N GLY A 126 -13.58 11.28 22.58
CA GLY A 126 -13.70 10.84 23.96
C GLY A 126 -15.14 10.44 24.21
N ASP A 127 -15.37 9.19 24.62
CA ASP A 127 -16.63 8.83 25.26
C ASP A 127 -16.73 9.73 26.49
N SER A 128 -17.50 10.80 26.38
CA SER A 128 -18.08 11.45 27.53
C SER A 128 -19.00 10.39 28.15
N ASN A 129 -18.45 9.59 29.05
CA ASN A 129 -19.20 8.76 29.98
C ASN A 129 -20.19 9.69 30.68
N GLY A 130 -21.41 9.71 30.16
CA GLY A 130 -22.56 10.34 30.79
C GLY A 130 -22.83 9.62 32.10
N LYS A 131 -22.16 10.06 33.15
CA LYS A 131 -22.68 9.94 34.51
C LYS A 131 -23.83 10.94 34.62
N HIS A 132 -25.06 10.45 34.57
CA HIS A 132 -26.19 11.05 35.25
C HIS A 132 -26.95 9.96 35.98
#